data_AF-D8MJA1-F1
#
_entry.id   AF-D8MJA1-F1
#
_cell.length_a   1.000
_cell.length_b   1.000
_cell.length_c   1.000
_cell.angle_alpha   90.00
_cell.angle_beta   90.00
_cell.angle_gamma   90.00
#
_symmetry.space_group_name_H-M   'P 1'
#
loop_
_entity.id
_entity.type
_entity.pdbx_description
1 polymer ?
#
loop_
_entity_poly.entity_id
_entity_poly.type
_entity_poly.pdbx_seq_one_letter_code
_entity_poly.pdbx_strand_id
1 'polypeptide(L)'
;MQKLQARNIPDDLYERVATAAARNDRSLEGEVRHALAAAYPAAGLEVVSLRQQWQLDTARRLHQLVAQLQADDFWQPRGPGSMVQLARLTGEDSPARFLDWMDGFEPLPFEAAGRIADFTGCSRDWLMEGLTDPFPVADIGSPAEYEQFFCPEGRGDWRFYLIRFADGQLLCIRHDRSTAAWAAGYMGGRFYLQDGMGSGGMGNLKRFLQFIKTRGIHLKADSCDRTENSDGTGLHHPSYFTRNSALTQTDWLEQLLQGNLPDRWATDAAELQHILNEIRDTPEGTHA
;
A
#
# COMPACT_ATOMS: atom_id res chain seq x y z
N MET A 1 -15.98 -17.56 38.85
CA MET A 1 -16.07 -18.13 37.50
C MET A 1 -16.71 -19.50 37.58
N GLN A 2 -17.79 -19.74 36.85
CA GLN A 2 -18.34 -21.09 36.69
C GLN A 2 -17.49 -21.88 35.68
N LYS A 3 -17.33 -23.18 35.90
CA LYS A 3 -16.54 -24.07 35.04
C LYS A 3 -17.49 -25.02 34.31
N LEU A 4 -17.43 -25.02 32.99
CA LEU A 4 -18.11 -26.01 32.14
C LEU A 4 -17.16 -27.17 31.89
N GLN A 5 -17.58 -28.39 32.24
CA GLN A 5 -16.83 -29.62 31.91
C GLN A 5 -17.65 -30.45 30.93
N ALA A 6 -17.17 -30.55 29.70
CA ALA A 6 -17.72 -31.46 28.70
C ALA A 6 -16.95 -32.79 28.74
N ARG A 7 -17.67 -33.91 28.62
CA ARG A 7 -17.09 -35.27 28.51
C ARG A 7 -17.61 -35.92 27.23
N ASN A 8 -16.81 -36.81 26.65
CA ASN A 8 -17.14 -37.57 25.43
C ASN A 8 -17.45 -36.66 24.22
N ILE A 9 -16.60 -35.68 23.96
CA ILE A 9 -16.69 -34.88 22.72
C ILE A 9 -16.30 -35.80 21.56
N PRO A 10 -17.12 -35.91 20.49
CA PRO A 10 -16.75 -36.67 19.31
C PRO A 10 -15.43 -36.18 18.71
N ASP A 11 -14.56 -37.10 18.30
CA ASP A 11 -13.22 -36.79 17.80
C ASP A 11 -13.27 -35.85 16.58
N ASP A 12 -14.23 -36.06 15.69
CA ASP A 12 -14.46 -35.21 14.51
C ASP A 12 -14.86 -33.77 14.88
N LEU A 13 -15.57 -33.59 16.00
CA LEU A 13 -15.95 -32.27 16.49
C LEU A 13 -14.75 -31.59 17.15
N TYR A 14 -13.95 -32.35 17.91
CA TYR A 14 -12.74 -31.84 18.53
C TYR A 14 -11.73 -31.35 17.48
N GLU A 15 -11.49 -32.14 16.44
CA GLU A 15 -10.58 -31.77 15.35
C GLU A 15 -11.02 -30.49 14.63
N ARG A 16 -12.32 -30.36 14.30
CA ARG A 16 -12.86 -29.14 13.68
C ARG A 16 -12.65 -27.90 14.54
N VAL A 17 -12.83 -28.02 15.86
CA VAL A 17 -12.59 -26.91 16.80
C VAL A 17 -11.09 -26.61 16.91
N ALA A 18 -10.23 -27.61 16.93
CA ALA A 18 -8.77 -27.41 16.94
C ALA A 18 -8.28 -26.69 15.68
N THR A 19 -8.80 -27.05 14.50
CA THR A 19 -8.51 -26.35 13.24
C THR A 19 -9.00 -24.91 13.28
N ALA A 20 -10.22 -24.65 13.77
CA ALA A 20 -10.75 -23.30 13.91
C ALA A 20 -9.93 -22.45 14.89
N ALA A 21 -9.51 -23.04 16.02
CA ALA A 21 -8.69 -22.37 17.03
C ALA A 21 -7.32 -21.97 16.46
N ALA A 22 -6.66 -22.88 15.72
CA ALA A 22 -5.39 -22.59 15.04
C ALA A 22 -5.55 -21.52 13.96
N ARG A 23 -6.64 -21.55 13.18
CA ARG A 23 -6.91 -20.52 12.15
C ARG A 23 -7.13 -19.13 12.74
N ASN A 24 -7.66 -19.06 13.96
CA ASN A 24 -8.03 -17.81 14.62
C ASN A 24 -7.01 -17.37 15.70
N ASP A 25 -5.84 -17.99 15.77
CA ASP A 25 -4.78 -17.76 16.77
C ASP A 25 -5.31 -17.77 18.23
N ARG A 26 -6.18 -18.73 18.54
CA ARG A 26 -6.78 -18.90 19.87
C ARG A 26 -6.41 -20.25 20.46
N SER A 27 -6.41 -20.31 21.79
CA SER A 27 -6.44 -21.60 22.48
C SER A 27 -7.75 -22.32 22.18
N LEU A 28 -7.74 -23.65 22.23
CA LEU A 28 -8.96 -24.48 22.11
C LEU A 28 -10.06 -24.02 23.06
N GLU A 29 -9.71 -23.73 24.32
CA GLU A 29 -10.66 -23.20 25.31
C GLU A 29 -11.16 -21.80 24.92
N GLY A 30 -10.29 -20.94 24.39
CA GLY A 30 -10.63 -19.61 23.90
C GLY A 30 -11.61 -19.66 22.74
N GLU A 31 -11.40 -20.56 21.77
CA GLU A 31 -12.29 -20.76 20.63
C GLU A 31 -13.66 -21.31 21.06
N VAL A 32 -13.68 -22.28 21.99
CA VAL A 32 -14.95 -22.80 22.55
C VAL A 32 -15.71 -21.73 23.32
N ARG A 33 -15.04 -20.90 24.14
CA ARG A 33 -15.69 -19.78 24.83
C ARG A 33 -16.25 -18.77 23.84
N HIS A 34 -15.51 -18.47 22.78
CA HIS A 34 -15.94 -17.56 21.72
C HIS A 34 -17.19 -18.09 21.00
N ALA A 35 -17.18 -19.37 20.61
CA ALA A 35 -18.32 -20.03 19.98
C ALA A 35 -19.55 -20.09 20.91
N LEU A 36 -19.35 -20.38 22.20
CA LEU A 36 -20.43 -20.38 23.19
C LEU A 36 -21.01 -18.98 23.41
N ALA A 37 -20.17 -17.95 23.47
CA ALA A 37 -20.62 -16.55 23.60
C ALA A 37 -21.42 -16.08 22.38
N ALA A 38 -21.05 -16.55 21.18
CA ALA A 38 -21.80 -16.29 19.95
C ALA A 38 -23.13 -17.05 19.89
N ALA A 39 -23.16 -18.30 20.37
CA ALA A 39 -24.36 -19.14 20.37
C ALA A 39 -25.37 -18.74 21.46
N TYR A 40 -24.89 -18.22 22.59
CA TYR A 40 -25.69 -17.78 23.73
C TYR A 40 -25.35 -16.31 24.08
N PRO A 41 -25.74 -15.35 23.23
CA PRO A 41 -25.54 -13.95 23.51
C PRO A 41 -26.26 -13.57 24.81
N ALA A 42 -25.68 -12.67 25.60
CA ALA A 42 -26.34 -12.12 26.77
C ALA A 42 -27.73 -11.59 26.39
N ALA A 43 -28.77 -11.99 27.13
CA ALA A 43 -30.12 -11.48 26.93
C ALA A 43 -30.10 -9.95 27.08
N GLY A 44 -30.36 -9.23 25.98
CA GLY A 44 -30.24 -7.78 25.89
C GLY A 44 -29.16 -7.26 24.94
N LEU A 45 -28.41 -8.13 24.24
CA LEU A 45 -27.64 -7.69 23.08
C LEU A 45 -28.63 -7.30 21.97
N GLU A 46 -28.83 -6.01 21.77
CA GLU A 46 -29.46 -5.47 20.57
C GLU A 46 -28.86 -6.18 19.35
N VAL A 47 -29.70 -6.82 18.55
CA VAL A 47 -29.28 -7.31 17.23
C VAL A 47 -28.91 -6.05 16.45
N VAL A 48 -27.62 -5.75 16.39
CA VAL A 48 -27.08 -4.64 15.62
C VAL A 48 -27.56 -4.84 14.19
N SER A 49 -28.41 -3.93 13.73
CA SER A 49 -28.90 -4.00 12.35
C SER A 49 -27.73 -3.93 11.38
N LEU A 50 -27.87 -4.50 10.18
CA LEU A 50 -26.84 -4.40 9.14
C LEU A 50 -26.40 -2.94 8.90
N ARG A 51 -27.35 -2.00 8.99
CA ARG A 51 -27.08 -0.56 8.92
C ARG A 51 -26.16 -0.08 10.04
N GLN A 52 -26.48 -0.40 11.30
CA GLN A 52 -25.67 0.01 12.45
C GLN A 52 -24.28 -0.62 12.41
N GLN A 53 -24.18 -1.89 12.01
CA GLN A 53 -22.90 -2.58 11.86
C GLN A 53 -22.04 -1.89 10.80
N TRP A 54 -22.60 -1.65 9.61
CA TRP A 54 -21.90 -0.94 8.54
C TRP A 54 -21.45 0.47 8.96
N GLN A 55 -22.31 1.20 9.69
CA GLN A 55 -22.00 2.54 10.20
C GLN A 55 -20.81 2.50 11.18
N LEU A 56 -20.81 1.59 12.15
CA LEU A 56 -19.71 1.42 13.10
C LEU A 56 -18.40 0.97 12.44
N ASP A 57 -18.49 0.10 11.43
CA ASP A 57 -17.30 -0.38 10.71
C ASP A 57 -16.70 0.73 9.84
N THR A 58 -17.53 1.55 9.20
CA THR A 58 -17.09 2.72 8.42
C THR A 58 -16.46 3.78 9.32
N ALA A 59 -17.07 4.05 10.47
CA ALA A 59 -16.55 4.93 11.51
C ALA A 59 -15.14 4.48 11.97
N ARG A 60 -14.98 3.18 12.24
CA ARG A 60 -13.69 2.59 12.62
C ARG A 60 -12.62 2.78 11.54
N ARG A 61 -12.96 2.56 10.26
CA ARG A 61 -12.03 2.76 9.14
C ARG A 61 -11.67 4.22 8.93
N LEU A 62 -12.62 5.14 9.11
CA LEU A 62 -12.34 6.58 9.06
C LEU A 62 -11.37 6.99 10.18
N HIS A 63 -11.56 6.48 11.40
CA HIS A 63 -10.59 6.66 12.49
C HIS A 63 -9.21 6.10 12.15
N GLN A 64 -9.15 4.88 11.60
CA GLN A 64 -7.90 4.25 11.18
C GLN A 64 -7.18 5.09 10.13
N LEU A 65 -7.90 5.61 9.13
CA LEU A 65 -7.34 6.48 8.10
C LEU A 65 -6.71 7.74 8.71
N VAL A 66 -7.43 8.45 9.59
CA VAL A 66 -6.91 9.67 10.23
C VAL A 66 -5.64 9.37 11.03
N ALA A 67 -5.63 8.27 11.79
CA ALA A 67 -4.46 7.84 12.54
C ALA A 67 -3.29 7.47 11.63
N GLN A 68 -3.56 6.76 10.54
CA GLN A 68 -2.55 6.31 9.58
C GLN A 68 -1.92 7.50 8.83
N LEU A 69 -2.71 8.48 8.37
CA LEU A 69 -2.20 9.69 7.73
C LEU A 69 -1.27 10.49 8.65
N GLN A 70 -1.62 10.58 9.93
CA GLN A 70 -0.75 11.18 10.94
C GLN A 70 0.52 10.35 11.13
N ALA A 71 0.37 9.03 11.22
CA ALA A 71 1.47 8.09 11.40
C ALA A 71 2.36 7.91 10.16
N ASP A 72 1.95 8.42 8.99
CA ASP A 72 2.66 8.35 7.69
C ASP A 72 3.21 9.71 7.19
N ASP A 73 3.15 10.76 8.03
CA ASP A 73 3.62 12.13 7.74
C ASP A 73 2.97 12.72 6.48
N PHE A 74 1.74 12.30 6.19
CA PHE A 74 0.95 12.79 5.05
C PHE A 74 0.89 14.34 5.00
N TRP A 75 0.89 14.95 6.18
CA TRP A 75 0.80 16.40 6.37
C TRP A 75 2.11 17.14 6.17
N GLN A 76 3.27 16.49 6.26
CA GLN A 76 4.57 17.16 6.17
C GLN A 76 4.72 18.05 4.92
N PRO A 77 4.36 17.62 3.68
CA PRO A 77 4.43 18.49 2.50
C PRO A 77 3.30 19.54 2.43
N ARG A 78 2.27 19.41 3.28
CA ARG A 78 1.04 20.23 3.27
C ARG A 78 0.97 21.26 4.40
N GLY A 79 1.87 21.19 5.39
CA GLY A 79 1.89 22.06 6.57
C GLY A 79 1.31 21.39 7.83
N PRO A 80 0.98 22.17 8.88
CA PRO A 80 0.44 21.61 10.12
C PRO A 80 -0.93 20.97 9.87
N GLY A 81 -0.94 19.64 9.76
CA GLY A 81 -2.11 18.81 9.56
C GLY A 81 -3.04 18.74 10.75
N SER A 82 -4.35 18.63 10.52
CA SER A 82 -5.27 18.24 11.59
C SER A 82 -6.52 17.53 11.06
N MET A 83 -7.19 16.80 11.95
CA MET A 83 -8.53 16.25 11.70
C MET A 83 -9.53 17.31 11.22
N VAL A 84 -9.42 18.55 11.72
CA VAL A 84 -10.28 19.66 11.28
C VAL A 84 -10.00 20.06 9.83
N GLN A 85 -8.76 19.94 9.35
CA GLN A 85 -8.45 20.17 7.95
C GLN A 85 -9.05 19.08 7.06
N LEU A 86 -9.05 17.81 7.49
CA LEU A 86 -9.78 16.75 6.78
C LEU A 86 -11.27 17.04 6.73
N ALA A 87 -11.87 17.45 7.85
CA ALA A 87 -13.29 17.78 7.92
C ALA A 87 -13.68 18.92 6.96
N ARG A 88 -12.80 19.92 6.73
CA ARG A 88 -13.09 20.99 5.76
C ARG A 88 -13.26 20.50 4.33
N LEU A 89 -12.65 19.37 3.96
CA LEU A 89 -12.72 18.82 2.61
C LEU A 89 -14.04 18.13 2.31
N THR A 90 -14.80 17.78 3.36
CA THR A 90 -16.10 17.14 3.21
C THR A 90 -17.20 18.14 2.87
N GLY A 91 -16.87 19.43 2.75
CA GLY A 91 -17.80 20.49 2.36
C GLY A 91 -18.81 20.87 3.44
N GLU A 92 -18.58 20.46 4.67
CA GLU A 92 -19.40 20.83 5.83
C GLU A 92 -18.95 22.18 6.41
N ASP A 93 -19.89 22.95 6.93
CA ASP A 93 -19.62 24.28 7.51
C ASP A 93 -18.84 24.20 8.84
N SER A 94 -18.83 23.02 9.47
CA SER A 94 -18.16 22.77 10.74
C SER A 94 -17.64 21.33 10.82
N PRO A 95 -16.66 21.03 11.69
CA PRO A 95 -16.16 19.67 11.86
C PRO A 95 -17.13 18.74 12.59
N ALA A 96 -18.24 19.25 13.17
CA ALA A 96 -19.12 18.47 14.03
C ALA A 96 -19.63 17.19 13.33
N ARG A 97 -20.14 17.32 12.11
CA ARG A 97 -20.67 16.18 11.36
C ARG A 97 -19.60 15.15 11.00
N PHE A 98 -18.38 15.61 10.73
CA PHE A 98 -17.24 14.72 10.51
C PHE A 98 -16.90 13.92 11.78
N LEU A 99 -16.98 14.55 12.96
CA LEU A 99 -16.83 13.87 14.24
C LEU A 99 -17.96 12.87 14.49
N ASP A 100 -19.20 13.22 14.15
CA ASP A 100 -20.34 12.30 14.25
C ASP A 100 -20.18 11.05 13.36
N TRP A 101 -19.55 11.18 12.19
CA TRP A 101 -19.19 10.03 11.34
C TRP A 101 -18.08 9.18 11.96
N MET A 102 -17.09 9.81 12.56
CA MET A 102 -15.98 9.13 13.24
C MET A 102 -16.46 8.38 14.48
N ASP A 103 -17.31 8.99 15.29
CA ASP A 103 -17.87 8.37 16.50
C ASP A 103 -18.96 7.34 16.17
N GLY A 104 -19.38 7.24 14.90
CA GLY A 104 -20.41 6.33 14.44
C GLY A 104 -21.82 6.73 14.88
N PHE A 105 -22.06 8.01 15.17
CA PHE A 105 -23.40 8.55 15.41
C PHE A 105 -24.17 8.80 14.12
N GLU A 106 -23.48 9.20 13.06
CA GLU A 106 -24.04 9.36 11.71
C GLU A 106 -23.33 8.47 10.68
N PRO A 107 -24.03 8.02 9.61
CA PRO A 107 -23.38 7.33 8.51
C PRO A 107 -22.59 8.30 7.61
N LEU A 108 -21.37 7.89 7.21
CA LEU A 108 -20.56 8.64 6.25
C LEU A 108 -21.23 8.65 4.86
N PRO A 109 -21.55 9.83 4.29
CA PRO A 109 -22.12 9.91 2.95
C PRO A 109 -21.10 9.54 1.86
N PHE A 110 -21.56 8.92 0.75
CA PHE A 110 -20.71 8.56 -0.38
C PHE A 110 -19.92 9.74 -0.97
N GLU A 111 -20.56 10.92 -1.10
CA GLU A 111 -19.90 12.14 -1.60
C GLU A 111 -18.80 12.66 -0.64
N ALA A 112 -18.98 12.49 0.67
CA ALA A 112 -17.94 12.84 1.63
C ALA A 112 -16.78 11.83 1.57
N ALA A 113 -17.09 10.53 1.48
CA ALA A 113 -16.09 9.49 1.29
C ALA A 113 -15.27 9.67 0.00
N GLY A 114 -15.91 10.06 -1.10
CA GLY A 114 -15.25 10.40 -2.36
C GLY A 114 -14.23 11.53 -2.19
N ARG A 115 -14.64 12.65 -1.58
CA ARG A 115 -13.73 13.80 -1.34
C ARG A 115 -12.57 13.46 -0.40
N ILE A 116 -12.81 12.61 0.60
CA ILE A 116 -11.75 12.10 1.49
C ILE A 116 -10.76 11.25 0.69
N ALA A 117 -11.26 10.31 -0.13
CA ALA A 117 -10.44 9.45 -0.97
C ALA A 117 -9.61 10.27 -1.97
N ASP A 118 -10.22 11.22 -2.67
CA ASP A 118 -9.54 12.07 -3.66
C ASP A 118 -8.40 12.89 -3.02
N PHE A 119 -8.62 13.41 -1.82
CA PHE A 119 -7.60 14.23 -1.14
C PHE A 119 -6.47 13.40 -0.52
N THR A 120 -6.81 12.27 0.07
CA THR A 120 -5.86 11.44 0.85
C THR A 120 -5.19 10.36 0.01
N GLY A 121 -5.72 10.07 -1.18
CA GLY A 121 -5.31 8.93 -2.00
C GLY A 121 -5.77 7.57 -1.44
N CYS A 122 -6.66 7.54 -0.44
CA CYS A 122 -7.15 6.27 0.09
C CYS A 122 -8.17 5.60 -0.85
N SER A 123 -8.33 4.29 -0.74
CA SER A 123 -9.37 3.53 -1.43
C SER A 123 -10.74 3.85 -0.84
N ARG A 124 -11.66 4.35 -1.68
CA ARG A 124 -13.06 4.58 -1.30
C ARG A 124 -13.76 3.27 -0.95
N ASP A 125 -13.47 2.20 -1.68
CA ASP A 125 -14.08 0.89 -1.49
C ASP A 125 -13.59 0.27 -0.16
N TRP A 126 -12.31 0.48 0.20
CA TRP A 126 -11.83 0.17 1.54
C TRP A 126 -12.58 0.99 2.59
N LEU A 127 -12.69 2.30 2.43
CA LEU A 127 -13.32 3.16 3.43
C LEU A 127 -14.79 2.76 3.67
N MET A 128 -15.55 2.50 2.61
CA MET A 128 -16.98 2.22 2.66
C MET A 128 -17.32 0.76 2.96
N GLU A 129 -16.54 -0.19 2.45
CA GLU A 129 -16.87 -1.62 2.47
C GLU A 129 -15.82 -2.48 3.17
N GLY A 130 -14.62 -1.94 3.43
CA GLY A 130 -13.51 -2.70 4.00
C GLY A 130 -12.88 -3.69 3.02
N LEU A 131 -13.11 -3.50 1.72
CA LEU A 131 -12.46 -4.27 0.66
C LEU A 131 -11.11 -3.67 0.31
N THR A 132 -10.13 -4.49 -0.07
CA THR A 132 -8.78 -4.06 -0.45
C THR A 132 -8.00 -3.40 0.70
N ASP A 133 -6.82 -2.89 0.39
CA ASP A 133 -5.99 -2.13 1.33
C ASP A 133 -6.39 -0.63 1.34
N PRO A 134 -6.09 0.11 2.43
CA PRO A 134 -6.45 1.53 2.54
C PRO A 134 -5.80 2.39 1.46
N PHE A 135 -4.58 2.09 1.03
CA PHE A 135 -3.88 2.84 -0.01
C PHE A 135 -3.60 1.93 -1.21
N PRO A 136 -4.21 2.18 -2.37
CA PRO A 136 -4.03 1.32 -3.53
C PRO A 136 -2.61 1.42 -4.09
N VAL A 137 -2.03 0.27 -4.39
CA VAL A 137 -0.76 0.15 -5.12
C VAL A 137 -1.07 -0.54 -6.45
N ALA A 138 -0.92 0.18 -7.57
CA ALA A 138 -1.29 -0.34 -8.88
C ALA A 138 -0.23 -1.30 -9.43
N ASP A 139 -0.63 -2.36 -10.14
CA ASP A 139 0.29 -3.10 -11.01
C ASP A 139 0.64 -2.19 -12.20
N ILE A 140 1.90 -1.81 -12.30
CA ILE A 140 2.43 -1.00 -13.39
C ILE A 140 3.48 -1.76 -14.22
N GLY A 141 3.52 -3.09 -14.11
CA GLY A 141 4.57 -3.89 -14.73
C GLY A 141 4.55 -3.90 -16.27
N SER A 142 3.44 -3.53 -16.93
CA SER A 142 3.40 -3.49 -18.40
C SER A 142 3.95 -2.19 -18.98
N PRO A 143 4.43 -2.21 -20.24
CA PRO A 143 4.84 -1.00 -20.93
C PRO A 143 3.81 0.13 -20.94
N ALA A 144 2.55 -0.18 -21.18
CA ALA A 144 1.50 0.82 -21.19
C ALA A 144 1.23 1.40 -19.79
N GLU A 145 1.27 0.57 -18.75
CA GLU A 145 0.95 0.99 -17.38
C GLU A 145 2.08 1.82 -16.77
N TYR A 146 3.35 1.42 -16.89
CA TYR A 146 4.44 2.26 -16.41
C TYR A 146 4.59 3.53 -17.26
N GLU A 147 4.27 3.52 -18.56
CA GLU A 147 4.25 4.74 -19.36
C GLU A 147 3.20 5.72 -18.83
N GLN A 148 1.98 5.25 -18.55
CA GLN A 148 0.94 6.08 -17.91
C GLN A 148 1.33 6.56 -16.51
N PHE A 149 2.07 5.74 -15.75
CA PHE A 149 2.53 6.10 -14.41
C PHE A 149 3.63 7.16 -14.43
N PHE A 150 4.67 6.99 -15.24
CA PHE A 150 5.82 7.89 -15.30
C PHE A 150 5.61 9.10 -16.22
N CYS A 151 4.68 9.02 -17.16
CA CYS A 151 4.31 10.10 -18.07
C CYS A 151 2.82 10.43 -17.97
N PRO A 152 2.33 10.91 -16.80
CA PRO A 152 0.94 11.32 -16.67
C PRO A 152 0.57 12.43 -17.64
N GLU A 153 -0.70 12.45 -18.04
CA GLU A 153 -1.26 13.57 -18.79
C GLU A 153 -1.27 14.84 -17.93
N GLY A 154 -0.94 15.98 -18.57
CA GLY A 154 -0.95 17.30 -17.92
C GLY A 154 0.43 17.80 -17.47
N ARG A 155 0.43 19.01 -16.92
CA ARG A 155 1.63 19.64 -16.34
C ARG A 155 1.59 19.43 -14.83
N GLY A 156 2.67 18.89 -14.27
CA GLY A 156 2.86 18.75 -12.83
C GLY A 156 4.33 18.82 -12.47
N ASP A 157 4.63 19.07 -11.20
CA ASP A 157 6.01 19.05 -10.69
C ASP A 157 6.29 17.68 -10.07
N TRP A 158 6.43 16.70 -10.97
CA TRP A 158 6.56 15.30 -10.62
C TRP A 158 7.93 14.97 -10.06
N ARG A 159 7.95 14.26 -8.93
CA ARG A 159 9.11 13.56 -8.39
C ARG A 159 8.80 12.09 -8.27
N PHE A 160 9.76 11.25 -8.66
CA PHE A 160 9.61 9.81 -8.64
C PHE A 160 10.58 9.20 -7.63
N TYR A 161 10.12 8.19 -6.92
CA TYR A 161 10.95 7.41 -6.00
C TYR A 161 10.85 5.94 -6.41
N LEU A 162 11.98 5.32 -6.71
CA LEU A 162 12.08 3.91 -7.08
C LEU A 162 12.74 3.18 -5.91
N ILE A 163 11.91 2.49 -5.14
CA ILE A 163 12.28 1.90 -3.85
C ILE A 163 12.36 0.39 -4.02
N ARG A 164 13.57 -0.14 -3.87
CA ARG A 164 13.83 -1.58 -3.88
C ARG A 164 13.72 -2.13 -2.46
N PHE A 165 12.88 -3.16 -2.27
CA PHE A 165 12.77 -3.88 -1.01
C PHE A 165 13.78 -5.03 -0.91
N ALA A 166 13.91 -5.64 0.27
CA ALA A 166 14.85 -6.73 0.53
C ALA A 166 14.55 -8.00 -0.28
N ASP A 167 13.27 -8.24 -0.59
CA ASP A 167 12.77 -9.30 -1.47
C ASP A 167 12.96 -8.99 -2.98
N GLY A 168 13.63 -7.89 -3.31
CA GLY A 168 13.88 -7.44 -4.68
C GLY A 168 12.67 -6.80 -5.37
N GLN A 169 11.49 -6.72 -4.74
CA GLN A 169 10.35 -6.03 -5.34
C GLN A 169 10.64 -4.53 -5.47
N LEU A 170 10.12 -3.95 -6.55
CA LEU A 170 10.27 -2.53 -6.84
C LEU A 170 8.93 -1.83 -6.64
N LEU A 171 8.91 -0.89 -5.69
CA LEU A 171 7.84 0.07 -5.50
C LEU A 171 8.21 1.39 -6.14
N CYS A 172 7.34 1.90 -6.99
CA CYS A 172 7.46 3.19 -7.64
C CYS A 172 6.44 4.14 -7.03
N ILE A 173 6.91 5.30 -6.60
CA ILE A 173 6.06 6.35 -6.04
C ILE A 173 6.19 7.57 -6.93
N ARG A 174 5.04 8.15 -7.28
CA ARG A 174 4.94 9.45 -7.95
C ARG A 174 4.35 10.46 -6.98
N HIS A 175 5.06 11.56 -6.78
CA HIS A 175 4.59 12.69 -5.99
C HIS A 175 4.51 13.94 -6.87
N ASP A 176 3.32 14.52 -6.95
CA ASP A 176 3.14 15.86 -7.53
C ASP A 176 3.40 16.91 -6.45
N ARG A 177 4.50 17.64 -6.56
CA ARG A 177 4.81 18.68 -5.56
C ARG A 177 3.90 19.90 -5.67
N SER A 178 3.17 20.06 -6.78
CA SER A 178 2.25 21.19 -6.98
C SER A 178 0.90 20.99 -6.30
N THR A 179 0.36 19.77 -6.34
CA THR A 179 -0.93 19.40 -5.72
C THR A 179 -0.76 18.60 -4.43
N ALA A 180 0.48 18.22 -4.10
CA ALA A 180 0.83 17.24 -3.08
C ALA A 180 0.23 15.84 -3.33
N ALA A 181 -0.29 15.54 -4.52
CA ALA A 181 -0.90 14.24 -4.83
C ALA A 181 0.14 13.11 -4.89
N TRP A 182 -0.24 11.92 -4.43
CA TRP A 182 0.62 10.74 -4.39
C TRP A 182 0.00 9.58 -5.17
N ALA A 183 0.83 8.79 -5.81
CA ALA A 183 0.45 7.51 -6.41
C ALA A 183 1.57 6.49 -6.18
N ALA A 184 1.20 5.22 -6.03
CA ALA A 184 2.12 4.11 -5.86
C ALA A 184 1.83 3.00 -6.87
N GLY A 185 2.88 2.34 -7.35
CA GLY A 185 2.78 1.20 -8.24
C GLY A 185 3.91 0.20 -8.03
N TYR A 186 3.66 -1.06 -8.36
CA TYR A 186 4.62 -2.15 -8.30
C TYR A 186 4.76 -2.86 -9.65
N MET A 187 5.81 -3.64 -9.84
CA MET A 187 6.14 -4.22 -11.15
C MET A 187 5.41 -5.54 -11.47
N GLY A 188 4.27 -5.83 -10.83
CA GLY A 188 3.45 -6.99 -11.17
C GLY A 188 4.12 -8.35 -10.94
N GLY A 189 5.19 -8.42 -10.14
CA GLY A 189 6.05 -9.60 -10.07
C GLY A 189 6.75 -9.96 -11.39
N ARG A 190 6.73 -9.06 -12.39
CA ARG A 190 7.26 -9.31 -13.74
C ARG A 190 8.78 -9.29 -13.79
N PHE A 191 9.42 -8.62 -12.84
CA PHE A 191 10.84 -8.71 -12.52
C PHE A 191 11.05 -8.34 -11.05
N TYR A 192 12.18 -8.74 -10.48
CA TYR A 192 12.58 -8.42 -9.11
C TYR A 192 14.09 -8.24 -9.07
N LEU A 193 14.54 -7.15 -8.47
CA LEU A 193 15.94 -6.73 -8.43
C LEU A 193 16.75 -7.56 -7.42
N GLN A 194 16.84 -8.88 -7.61
CA GLN A 194 17.60 -9.81 -6.78
C GLN A 194 18.13 -10.98 -7.61
N ASP A 195 19.01 -11.77 -7.00
CA ASP A 195 19.57 -12.99 -7.61
C ASP A 195 18.48 -14.01 -7.96
N GLY A 196 18.74 -14.83 -8.98
CA GLY A 196 17.82 -15.91 -9.40
C GLY A 196 16.66 -15.46 -10.31
N MET A 197 16.71 -14.24 -10.86
CA MET A 197 15.75 -13.79 -11.87
C MET A 197 15.88 -14.61 -13.16
N GLY A 198 14.79 -15.23 -13.63
CA GLY A 198 14.79 -15.96 -14.90
C GLY A 198 14.79 -15.05 -16.13
N SER A 199 15.08 -15.63 -17.30
CA SER A 199 15.20 -14.90 -18.58
C SER A 199 13.99 -14.02 -18.94
N GLY A 200 12.77 -14.47 -18.61
CA GLY A 200 11.55 -13.67 -18.80
C GLY A 200 11.54 -12.38 -17.97
N GLY A 201 11.96 -12.47 -16.70
CA GLY A 201 12.09 -11.31 -15.82
C GLY A 201 13.19 -10.37 -16.28
N MET A 202 14.32 -10.92 -16.71
CA MET A 202 15.43 -10.14 -17.24
C MET A 202 15.02 -9.34 -18.48
N GLY A 203 14.25 -9.95 -19.39
CA GLY A 203 13.68 -9.26 -20.54
C GLY A 203 12.71 -8.13 -20.16
N ASN A 204 11.95 -8.28 -19.08
CA ASN A 204 11.07 -7.23 -18.57
C ASN A 204 11.86 -6.08 -17.93
N LEU A 205 12.88 -6.39 -17.11
CA LEU A 205 13.78 -5.39 -16.54
C LEU A 205 14.47 -4.58 -17.66
N LYS A 206 14.98 -5.25 -18.70
CA LYS A 206 15.58 -4.58 -19.87
C LYS A 206 14.64 -3.56 -20.48
N ARG A 207 13.40 -3.94 -20.80
CA ARG A 207 12.40 -3.02 -21.38
C ARG A 207 12.13 -1.84 -20.47
N PHE A 208 12.00 -2.09 -19.17
CA PHE A 208 11.81 -1.04 -18.18
C PHE A 208 12.99 -0.07 -18.11
N LEU A 209 14.23 -0.56 -18.05
CA LEU A 209 15.44 0.27 -18.06
C LEU A 209 15.59 1.05 -19.37
N GLN A 210 15.27 0.46 -20.52
CA GLN A 210 15.25 1.16 -21.81
C GLN A 210 14.20 2.28 -21.81
N PHE A 211 13.00 2.03 -21.27
CA PHE A 211 11.98 3.06 -21.10
C PHE A 211 12.49 4.20 -20.21
N ILE A 212 13.01 3.87 -19.02
CA ILE A 212 13.55 4.88 -18.11
C ILE A 212 14.70 5.62 -18.78
N LYS A 213 15.60 4.99 -19.54
CA LYS A 213 16.71 5.71 -20.20
C LYS A 213 16.25 6.63 -21.34
N THR A 214 15.33 6.14 -22.17
CA THR A 214 14.81 6.88 -23.33
C THR A 214 13.88 8.03 -22.93
N ARG A 215 13.15 7.90 -21.81
CA ARG A 215 12.32 8.97 -21.22
C ARG A 215 13.05 9.76 -20.10
N GLY A 216 14.20 9.28 -19.65
CA GLY A 216 14.81 9.56 -18.35
C GLY A 216 15.47 10.89 -18.18
N ILE A 217 15.78 11.61 -19.27
CA ILE A 217 16.28 12.98 -19.17
C ILE A 217 15.27 13.89 -18.44
N HIS A 218 14.01 13.48 -18.31
CA HIS A 218 12.95 14.26 -17.66
C HIS A 218 12.42 13.69 -16.34
N LEU A 219 12.84 12.50 -15.92
CA LEU A 219 12.34 11.88 -14.69
C LEU A 219 13.25 12.29 -13.53
N LYS A 220 12.75 13.14 -12.63
CA LYS A 220 13.37 13.42 -11.32
C LYS A 220 13.19 12.19 -10.41
N ALA A 221 13.88 11.10 -10.75
CA ALA A 221 13.77 9.79 -10.13
C ALA A 221 14.91 9.57 -9.13
N ASP A 222 14.56 9.34 -7.87
CA ASP A 222 15.50 8.93 -6.84
C ASP A 222 15.43 7.40 -6.66
N SER A 223 16.57 6.72 -6.70
CA SER A 223 16.67 5.31 -6.31
C SER A 223 16.93 5.16 -4.82
N CYS A 224 16.24 4.21 -4.20
CA CYS A 224 16.35 3.96 -2.77
C CYS A 224 16.28 2.46 -2.47
N ASP A 225 16.70 2.08 -1.27
CA ASP A 225 16.49 0.74 -0.72
C ASP A 225 15.79 0.76 0.62
N ARG A 226 15.06 -0.32 0.87
CA ARG A 226 14.54 -0.71 2.17
C ARG A 226 15.00 -2.11 2.54
N THR A 227 15.29 -2.29 3.82
CA THR A 227 15.69 -3.57 4.41
C THR A 227 14.50 -4.48 4.74
N GLU A 228 13.29 -3.92 4.70
CA GLU A 228 12.04 -4.63 4.89
C GLU A 228 11.63 -5.32 3.58
N ASN A 229 10.72 -6.29 3.66
CA ASN A 229 10.05 -6.84 2.47
C ASN A 229 8.93 -5.90 2.01
N SER A 230 8.40 -6.16 0.82
CA SER A 230 7.31 -5.38 0.21
C SER A 230 5.91 -5.62 0.82
N ASP A 231 5.84 -6.43 1.89
CA ASP A 231 4.61 -6.76 2.59
C ASP A 231 3.94 -5.51 3.18
N GLY A 232 2.61 -5.41 3.02
CA GLY A 232 1.83 -4.31 3.59
C GLY A 232 2.05 -2.96 2.93
N THR A 233 2.57 -2.92 1.69
CA THR A 233 2.73 -1.66 0.94
C THR A 233 1.42 -0.88 0.77
N GLY A 234 0.27 -1.57 0.70
CA GLY A 234 -1.04 -0.92 0.67
C GLY A 234 -1.57 -0.44 2.03
N LEU A 235 -0.94 -0.85 3.14
CA LEU A 235 -1.36 -0.44 4.49
C LEU A 235 -0.87 0.96 4.88
N HIS A 236 0.10 1.49 4.15
CA HIS A 236 0.72 2.79 4.40
C HIS A 236 0.50 3.75 3.23
N HIS A 237 0.29 5.03 3.54
CA HIS A 237 0.24 6.07 2.53
C HIS A 237 1.63 6.20 1.85
N PRO A 238 1.73 6.48 0.53
CA PRO A 238 3.01 6.51 -0.17
C PRO A 238 4.09 7.42 0.46
N SER A 239 3.68 8.51 1.13
CA SER A 239 4.60 9.39 1.86
C SER A 239 5.44 8.64 2.90
N TYR A 240 4.88 7.61 3.55
CA TYR A 240 5.57 6.77 4.54
C TYR A 240 6.89 6.23 4.01
N PHE A 241 6.89 5.75 2.77
CA PHE A 241 8.04 5.13 2.14
C PHE A 241 9.12 6.15 1.78
N THR A 242 8.73 7.41 1.56
CA THR A 242 9.63 8.51 1.19
C THR A 242 10.25 9.27 2.36
N ARG A 243 9.93 8.88 3.61
CA ARG A 243 10.46 9.52 4.81
C ARG A 243 11.97 9.35 4.94
N ASN A 244 12.65 10.46 5.21
CA ASN A 244 14.11 10.52 5.39
C ASN A 244 14.64 9.60 6.51
N SER A 245 13.84 9.27 7.52
CA SER A 245 14.27 8.40 8.63
C SER A 245 14.40 6.92 8.24
N ALA A 246 13.85 6.51 7.09
CA ALA A 246 13.77 5.10 6.68
C ALA A 246 14.16 4.87 5.21
N LEU A 247 14.67 5.90 4.53
CA LEU A 247 14.99 5.86 3.10
C LEU A 247 16.52 5.93 2.93
N THR A 248 17.12 4.80 2.56
CA THR A 248 18.54 4.77 2.16
C THR A 248 18.60 5.14 0.70
N GLN A 249 18.95 6.40 0.40
CA GLN A 249 19.18 6.83 -0.98
C GLN A 249 20.39 6.10 -1.54
N THR A 250 20.25 5.56 -2.74
CA THR A 250 21.27 4.79 -3.44
C THR A 250 21.28 5.16 -4.90
N ASP A 251 22.31 4.73 -5.61
CA ASP A 251 22.58 5.03 -7.01
C ASP A 251 22.33 3.81 -7.91
N TRP A 252 21.65 2.77 -7.43
CA TRP A 252 21.49 1.53 -8.20
C TRP A 252 20.83 1.76 -9.56
N LEU A 253 19.88 2.67 -9.66
CA LEU A 253 19.22 2.97 -10.92
C LEU A 253 20.21 3.61 -11.89
N GLU A 254 20.97 4.60 -11.42
CA GLU A 254 22.00 5.26 -12.23
C GLU A 254 23.06 4.26 -12.71
N GLN A 255 23.54 3.38 -11.82
CA GLN A 255 24.47 2.32 -12.17
C GLN A 255 23.91 1.42 -13.28
N LEU A 256 22.66 0.93 -13.15
CA LEU A 256 22.04 0.09 -14.18
C LEU A 256 21.87 0.82 -15.53
N LEU A 257 21.49 2.10 -15.51
CA LEU A 257 21.31 2.91 -16.72
C LEU A 257 22.64 3.18 -17.45
N GLN A 258 23.74 3.21 -16.71
CA GLN A 258 25.11 3.29 -17.23
C GLN A 258 25.68 1.93 -17.66
N GLY A 259 24.94 0.84 -17.44
CA GLY A 259 25.37 -0.53 -17.75
C GLY A 259 26.30 -1.15 -16.71
N ASN A 260 26.34 -0.59 -15.51
CA ASN A 260 27.10 -1.11 -14.38
C ASN A 260 26.20 -1.98 -13.51
N LEU A 261 26.76 -3.07 -13.00
CA LEU A 261 26.11 -3.92 -12.02
C LEU A 261 26.30 -3.29 -10.62
N PRO A 262 25.23 -3.06 -9.83
CA PRO A 262 25.40 -2.70 -8.44
C PRO A 262 26.22 -3.75 -7.69
N ASP A 263 27.28 -3.33 -6.98
CA ASP A 263 28.26 -4.19 -6.27
C ASP A 263 27.63 -5.29 -5.39
N ARG A 264 26.38 -5.06 -4.97
CA ARG A 264 25.57 -5.88 -4.08
C ARG A 264 24.73 -6.97 -4.77
N TRP A 265 24.72 -7.08 -6.10
CA TRP A 265 23.90 -8.04 -6.88
C TRP A 265 24.77 -9.09 -7.62
N ALA A 266 25.97 -9.37 -7.10
CA ALA A 266 27.10 -9.89 -7.87
C ALA A 266 27.21 -11.42 -8.05
N THR A 267 26.23 -12.25 -7.68
CA THR A 267 26.53 -13.68 -7.53
C THR A 267 26.45 -14.51 -8.82
N ASP A 268 25.68 -14.11 -9.84
CA ASP A 268 25.61 -14.81 -11.15
C ASP A 268 25.27 -13.85 -12.33
N ALA A 269 26.11 -12.83 -12.54
CA ALA A 269 25.76 -11.66 -13.35
C ALA A 269 25.99 -11.75 -14.87
N ALA A 270 26.32 -12.90 -15.47
CA ALA A 270 26.71 -12.95 -16.90
C ALA A 270 25.57 -12.52 -17.85
N GLU A 271 24.35 -13.01 -17.62
CA GLU A 271 23.17 -12.64 -18.42
C GLU A 271 22.74 -11.18 -18.14
N LEU A 272 22.80 -10.76 -16.88
CA LEU A 272 22.50 -9.39 -16.49
C LEU A 272 23.51 -8.40 -17.10
N GLN A 273 24.80 -8.74 -17.15
CA GLN A 273 25.84 -7.94 -17.77
C GLN A 273 25.63 -7.76 -19.27
N HIS A 274 25.14 -8.79 -19.97
CA HIS A 274 24.79 -8.67 -21.39
C HIS A 274 23.69 -7.63 -21.61
N ILE A 275 22.62 -7.71 -20.83
CA ILE A 275 21.52 -6.74 -20.87
C ILE A 275 22.02 -5.34 -20.54
N LEU A 276 22.84 -5.19 -19.51
CA LEU A 276 23.38 -3.91 -19.08
C LEU A 276 24.26 -3.25 -20.14
N ASN A 277 25.03 -4.02 -20.91
CA ASN A 277 25.76 -3.49 -22.07
C ASN A 277 24.78 -2.91 -23.12
N GLU A 278 23.68 -3.61 -23.41
CA GLU A 278 22.66 -3.08 -24.32
C GLU A 278 21.96 -1.83 -23.78
N ILE A 279 21.73 -1.75 -22.46
CA ILE A 279 21.20 -0.54 -21.82
C ILE A 279 22.18 0.61 -21.97
N ARG A 280 23.48 0.40 -21.70
CA ARG A 280 24.52 1.43 -21.87
C ARG A 280 24.49 2.04 -23.27
N ASP A 281 24.35 1.19 -24.28
CA ASP A 281 24.41 1.59 -25.70
C ASP A 281 23.06 2.15 -26.22
N THR A 282 21.97 2.06 -25.43
CA THR A 282 20.67 2.65 -25.76
C THR A 282 20.78 4.19 -25.71
N PRO A 283 20.37 4.92 -26.78
CA PRO A 283 20.42 6.39 -26.80
C PRO A 283 19.61 7.00 -25.67
N GLU A 284 20.15 8.04 -25.03
CA GLU A 284 19.36 8.88 -24.13
C GLU A 284 18.33 9.68 -24.96
N GLY A 285 17.14 9.91 -24.40
CA GLY A 285 16.09 10.67 -25.09
C GLY A 285 16.56 12.05 -25.51
N THR A 286 16.25 12.51 -26.72
CA THR A 286 16.67 13.84 -27.20
C THR A 286 15.67 14.93 -26.78
N HIS A 287 16.18 16.12 -26.42
CA HIS A 287 15.38 17.31 -26.13
C HIS A 287 14.50 17.67 -27.33
N ALA A 288 13.19 17.51 -27.20
CA ALA A 288 12.19 18.09 -28.10
C ALA A 288 11.21 18.94 -27.29
#